data_AF-A0A450X6H2-F1
#
_entry.id   AF-A0A450X6H2-F1
#
_cell.length_a   1.000
_cell.length_b   1.000
_cell.length_c   1.000
_cell.angle_alpha   90.00
_cell.angle_beta   90.00
_cell.angle_gamma   90.00
#
_symmetry.space_group_name_H-M   'P 1'
#
loop_
_entity.id
_entity.type
_entity.pdbx_description
1 polymer ?
#
loop_
_entity_poly.entity_id
_entity_poly.type
_entity_poly.pdbx_seq_one_letter_code
_entity_poly.pdbx_strand_id
1 'polypeptide(L)' 'MADKISKIVFVLLSRGDYYRDATIDYEALSVERNAPRWMRMLEKYGYITAA' A
#
# COMPACT_ATOMS: atom_id res chain seq x y z
N MET A 1 0.33 -27.70 12.34
CA MET A 1 0.20 -26.52 11.43
C MET A 1 -0.23 -25.24 12.15
N ALA A 2 -1.08 -25.30 13.21
CA ALA A 2 -1.46 -24.13 14.02
C ALA A 2 -0.27 -23.41 14.71
N ASP A 3 0.77 -24.16 15.14
CA ASP A 3 1.94 -23.62 15.83
C ASP A 3 2.82 -22.70 14.95
N LYS A 4 2.91 -22.98 13.64
CA LYS A 4 3.83 -22.25 12.74
C LYS A 4 3.30 -20.87 12.35
N ILE A 5 2.01 -20.76 12.05
CA ILE A 5 1.37 -19.47 11.71
C ILE A 5 1.35 -18.55 12.94
N SER A 6 1.01 -19.07 14.12
CA SER A 6 1.00 -18.29 15.36
C SER A 6 2.37 -17.71 15.70
N LYS A 7 3.46 -18.46 15.47
CA LYS A 7 4.83 -17.96 15.66
C LYS A 7 5.18 -16.83 14.69
N ILE A 8 4.78 -16.93 13.42
CA ILE A 8 5.00 -15.87 12.43
C ILE A 8 4.25 -14.60 12.81
N VAL A 9 2.96 -14.73 13.17
CA VAL A 9 2.13 -13.59 13.60
C VAL A 9 2.70 -12.96 14.87
N PHE A 10 3.13 -13.76 15.85
CA PHE A 10 3.73 -13.26 17.09
C PHE A 10 5.01 -12.47 16.81
N VAL A 11 5.89 -12.95 15.92
CA VAL A 11 7.14 -12.25 15.57
C VAL A 11 6.87 -10.95 14.83
N LEU A 12 5.91 -10.92 13.89
CA LEU A 12 5.51 -9.72 13.16
C LEU A 12 4.97 -8.66 14.12
N LEU A 13 4.01 -9.04 14.97
CA LEU A 13 3.43 -8.15 15.98
C LEU A 13 4.48 -7.64 16.98
N SER A 14 5.39 -8.50 17.44
CA SER A 14 6.43 -8.15 18.42
C SER A 14 7.47 -7.17 17.86
N ARG A 15 7.68 -7.15 16.53
CA ARG A 15 8.56 -6.20 15.85
C ARG A 15 7.87 -4.90 15.47
N GLY A 16 6.53 -4.83 15.59
CA GLY A 16 5.73 -3.76 15.01
C GLY A 16 5.73 -3.78 13.47
N ASP A 17 6.20 -4.88 12.87
CA ASP A 17 6.26 -5.06 11.44
C ASP A 17 4.93 -5.60 10.94
N TYR A 18 4.41 -4.97 9.89
CA TYR A 18 3.23 -5.45 9.22
C TYR A 18 3.59 -6.65 8.32
N TYR A 19 2.69 -7.63 8.23
CA TYR A 19 2.81 -8.65 7.20
C TYR A 19 2.85 -7.99 5.83
N ARG A 20 3.94 -8.20 5.09
CA ARG A 20 4.09 -7.73 3.72
C ARG A 20 4.33 -8.94 2.83
N ASP A 21 3.39 -9.20 1.94
CA ASP A 21 3.56 -10.26 0.95
C ASP A 21 4.61 -9.85 -0.07
N ALA A 22 5.66 -10.66 -0.24
CA ALA A 22 6.74 -10.37 -1.18
C ALA A 22 6.31 -10.50 -2.66
N THR A 23 5.16 -11.14 -2.92
CA THR A 23 4.61 -11.30 -4.26
C THR A 23 3.69 -10.14 -4.67
N ILE A 24 3.31 -9.28 -3.72
CA ILE A 24 2.41 -8.15 -3.95
C ILE A 24 3.25 -6.87 -4.07
N ASP A 25 3.13 -6.22 -5.21
CA ASP A 25 3.62 -4.86 -5.39
C ASP A 25 2.62 -3.85 -4.79
N TYR A 26 2.78 -3.60 -3.49
CA TYR A 26 1.95 -2.64 -2.75
C TYR A 26 2.14 -1.18 -3.21
N GLU A 27 3.28 -0.86 -3.83
CA GLU A 27 3.53 0.49 -4.34
C GLU A 27 2.67 0.73 -5.57
N ALA A 28 2.70 -0.19 -6.53
CA ALA A 28 1.85 -0.15 -7.71
C ALA A 28 0.36 -0.10 -7.34
N LEU A 29 -0.08 -0.94 -6.39
CA LEU A 29 -1.47 -0.96 -5.91
C LEU A 29 -1.90 0.38 -5.28
N SER A 30 -1.01 1.00 -4.50
CA SER A 30 -1.28 2.30 -3.88
C SER A 30 -1.39 3.40 -4.94
N VAL A 31 -0.50 3.39 -5.92
CA VAL A 31 -0.51 4.36 -7.03
C VAL A 31 -1.79 4.21 -7.85
N GLU A 32 -2.15 3.00 -8.26
CA GLU A 32 -3.37 2.74 -9.05
C GLU A 32 -4.62 3.29 -8.35
N ARG A 33 -4.75 3.03 -7.05
CA ARG A 33 -5.91 3.49 -6.28
C ARG A 33 -5.96 5.01 -6.12
N ASN A 34 -4.82 5.66 -5.90
CA ASN A 34 -4.77 7.06 -5.48
C ASN A 34 -4.53 8.04 -6.64
N ALA A 35 -3.80 7.63 -7.67
CA ALA A 35 -3.36 8.50 -8.76
C ALA A 35 -4.53 9.20 -9.48
N PRO A 36 -5.65 8.54 -9.83
CA PRO A 36 -6.76 9.22 -10.50
C PRO A 36 -7.39 10.34 -9.67
N ARG A 37 -7.35 10.22 -8.34
CA ARG A 37 -7.85 11.27 -7.43
C ARG A 37 -6.88 12.43 -7.36
N TRP A 38 -5.57 12.15 -7.30
CA TRP A 38 -4.54 13.19 -7.28
C TRP A 38 -4.49 13.95 -8.59
N MET A 39 -4.57 13.29 -9.75
CA MET A 39 -4.62 13.97 -11.06
C MET A 39 -5.79 14.96 -11.12
N ARG A 40 -7.00 14.55 -10.72
CA ARG A 40 -8.16 15.44 -10.63
C ARG A 40 -7.95 16.65 -9.70
N MET A 41 -7.24 16.48 -8.59
CA MET A 41 -6.95 17.59 -7.68
C MET A 41 -5.90 18.53 -8.26
N LEU A 42 -4.86 17.98 -8.91
CA LEU A 42 -3.84 18.78 -9.58
C LEU A 42 -4.45 19.63 -10.69
N GLU A 43 -5.36 19.08 -11.49
CA GLU A 43 -6.14 19.83 -12.48
C GLU A 43 -7.01 20.91 -11.81
N LYS A 44 -7.78 20.55 -10.77
CA LYS A 44 -8.69 21.47 -10.08
C LYS A 44 -7.98 22.72 -9.54
N TYR A 45 -6.77 22.54 -9.00
CA TYR A 45 -5.99 23.64 -8.44
C TYR A 45 -5.05 24.30 -9.45
N GLY A 46 -5.10 23.89 -10.73
CA GLY A 46 -4.31 24.49 -11.80
C GLY A 46 -2.81 24.17 -11.73
N TYR A 47 -2.41 23.11 -11.02
CA TYR A 47 -1.02 22.65 -10.99
C TYR A 47 -0.62 21.93 -12.29
N ILE A 48 -1.59 21.32 -12.97
CA ILE A 48 -1.42 20.73 -14.29
C ILE A 48 -2.57 21.16 -15.21
N THR A 49 -2.28 21.31 -16.49
CA THR A 49 -3.30 21.50 -17.53
C THR A 49 -3.70 20.13 -18.03
N ALA A 50 -4.99 19.80 -17.95
CA ALA A 50 -5.52 18.60 -18.59
C ALA A 50 -5.21 18.66 -20.09
N ALA A 51 -4.62 17.58 -20.63
CA ALA A 51 -4.26 17.48 -22.04
C ALA A 51 -5.49 17.44 -22.95
#